data_AF-A0A2R6L1U9-F1
#
_entry.id   AF-A0A2R6L1U9-F1
#
_cell.length_a   1.000
_cell.length_b   1.000
_cell.length_c   1.000
_cell.angle_alpha   90.00
_cell.angle_beta   90.00
_cell.angle_gamma   90.00
#
_symmetry.space_group_name_H-M   'P 1'
#
loop_
_entity.id
_entity.type
_entity.pdbx_description
1 polymer ?
#
loop_
_entity_poly.entity_id
_entity_poly.type
_entity_poly.pdbx_seq_one_letter_code
_entity_poly.pdbx_strand_id
1 'polypeptide(L)' 'PTLETFMHVSRSFAREVGLLTPAVREAIEDVSAAGGEASMAMLGETVFALDTGLSDAGYDAERCSVSLAGAHLR' A
#
# COMPACT_ATOMS: atom_id res chain seq x y z
N PRO A 1 14.82 12.04 -0.25
CA PRO A 1 13.56 11.25 -0.13
C PRO A 1 13.89 9.77 -0.32
N THR A 2 13.30 8.87 0.47
CA THR A 2 13.50 7.40 0.37
C THR A 2 12.15 6.68 0.29
N LEU A 3 12.16 5.42 -0.16
CA LEU A 3 10.94 4.58 -0.16
C LEU A 3 10.40 4.35 1.25
N GLU A 4 11.29 4.18 2.22
CA GLU A 4 10.92 4.08 3.64
C GLU A 4 10.20 5.34 4.13
N THR A 5 10.75 6.53 3.84
CA THR A 5 10.08 7.79 4.19
C THR A 5 8.73 7.91 3.48
N PHE A 6 8.64 7.49 2.22
CA PHE A 6 7.39 7.47 1.45
C PHE A 6 6.33 6.58 2.10
N MET A 7 6.66 5.33 2.47
CA MET A 7 5.73 4.41 3.12
C MET A 7 5.25 4.95 4.47
N HIS A 8 6.17 5.49 5.26
CA HIS A 8 5.87 6.12 6.54
C HIS A 8 4.86 7.27 6.39
N VAL A 9 5.12 8.23 5.48
CA VAL A 9 4.23 9.39 5.33
C VAL A 9 2.89 9.03 4.70
N SER A 10 2.84 8.08 3.75
CA SER A 10 1.60 7.61 3.14
C SER A 10 0.65 6.99 4.18
N ARG A 11 1.17 6.15 5.08
CA ARG A 11 0.40 5.55 6.18
C ARG A 11 -0.10 6.61 7.18
N SER A 12 0.76 7.54 7.57
CA SER A 12 0.38 8.64 8.47
C SER A 12 -0.71 9.50 7.84
N PHE A 13 -0.54 9.88 6.57
CA PHE A 13 -1.52 10.64 5.81
C PHE A 13 -2.88 9.93 5.77
N ALA A 14 -2.94 8.68 5.29
CA ALA A 14 -4.20 7.95 5.12
C ALA A 14 -4.99 7.84 6.45
N ARG A 15 -4.29 7.64 7.56
CA ARG A 15 -4.87 7.62 8.91
C ARG A 15 -5.39 8.98 9.35
N GLU A 16 -4.60 10.04 9.15
CA GLU A 16 -4.92 11.39 9.63
C GLU A 16 -6.07 12.04 8.88
N VAL A 17 -6.20 11.79 7.58
CA VAL A 17 -7.28 12.36 6.76
C VAL A 17 -8.57 11.53 6.78
N GLY A 18 -8.62 10.44 7.56
CA GLY A 18 -9.82 9.63 7.74
C GLY A 18 -10.25 8.85 6.50
N LEU A 19 -9.32 8.55 5.59
CA LEU A 19 -9.62 7.83 4.34
C LEU A 19 -9.71 6.29 4.52
N LEU A 20 -9.24 5.77 5.65
CA LEU A 20 -9.22 4.33 5.92
C LEU A 20 -10.63 3.80 6.21
N THR A 21 -11.20 3.06 5.25
CA THR A 21 -12.36 2.19 5.52
C THR A 21 -11.96 1.06 6.49
N PRO A 22 -12.92 0.41 7.16
CA PRO A 22 -12.62 -0.73 8.03
C PRO A 22 -11.83 -1.85 7.32
N ALA A 23 -12.19 -2.19 6.09
CA ALA A 23 -11.51 -3.23 5.31
C ALA A 23 -10.07 -2.86 4.95
N VAL A 24 -9.83 -1.60 4.56
CA VAL A 24 -8.47 -1.10 4.28
C VAL A 24 -7.60 -1.13 5.54
N ARG A 25 -8.18 -0.75 6.69
CA ARG A 25 -7.48 -0.79 7.98
C ARG A 25 -7.09 -2.22 8.35
N GLU A 26 -8.03 -3.16 8.25
CA GLU A 26 -7.79 -4.58 8.53
C GLU A 26 -6.64 -5.13 7.69
N ALA A 27 -6.67 -4.91 6.37
CA ALA A 27 -5.59 -5.37 5.48
C ALA A 27 -4.22 -4.75 5.82
N ILE A 28 -4.16 -3.48 6.23
CA ILE A 28 -2.90 -2.85 6.66
C ILE A 28 -2.41 -3.45 7.99
N GLU A 29 -3.32 -3.74 8.92
CA GLU A 29 -3.02 -4.36 10.20
C GLU A 29 -2.51 -5.80 10.03
N ASP A 30 -3.12 -6.58 9.13
CA ASP A 30 -2.68 -7.95 8.79
C ASP A 30 -1.26 -7.96 8.21
N VAL A 31 -0.96 -7.07 7.26
CA VAL A 31 0.39 -6.93 6.71
C VAL A 31 1.40 -6.55 7.80
N SER A 32 1.01 -5.65 8.70
CA SER A 32 1.87 -5.25 9.82
C SER A 32 2.12 -6.43 10.78
N ALA A 33 1.11 -7.27 11.03
CA ALA A 33 1.22 -8.47 11.86
C ALA A 33 2.12 -9.55 11.21
N ALA A 34 2.16 -9.61 9.87
CA ALA A 34 3.10 -10.43 9.11
C ALA A 34 4.52 -9.85 9.04
N GLY A 35 4.75 -8.66 9.62
CA GLY A 35 6.06 -8.00 9.62
C GLY A 35 6.38 -7.17 8.37
N GLY A 36 5.39 -6.96 7.50
CA GLY A 36 5.51 -6.14 6.30
C GLY A 36 5.03 -4.70 6.51
N GLU A 37 5.12 -3.90 5.44
CA GLU A 37 4.56 -2.55 5.41
C GLU A 37 3.57 -2.37 4.25
N ALA A 38 2.39 -1.82 4.55
CA ALA A 38 1.38 -1.47 3.56
C ALA A 38 0.78 -0.08 3.81
N SER A 39 0.17 0.47 2.76
CA SER A 39 -0.59 1.72 2.82
C SER A 39 -1.76 1.70 1.84
N MET A 40 -2.70 2.62 2.03
CA MET A 40 -3.84 2.80 1.14
C MET A 40 -3.39 3.48 -0.17
N ALA A 41 -3.78 2.93 -1.32
CA ALA A 41 -3.69 3.67 -2.57
C ALA A 41 -4.78 4.76 -2.57
N MET A 42 -4.39 6.00 -2.84
CA MET A 42 -5.24 7.17 -2.65
C MET A 42 -6.62 7.01 -3.31
N LEU A 43 -7.65 7.00 -2.46
CA LEU A 43 -9.08 6.81 -2.77
C LEU A 43 -9.47 5.37 -3.17
N GLY A 44 -10.59 4.90 -2.62
CA GLY A 44 -11.12 3.54 -2.83
C GLY A 44 -10.68 2.54 -1.76
N GLU A 45 -10.85 1.25 -2.04
CA GLU A 45 -10.53 0.16 -1.10
C GLU A 45 -9.31 -0.64 -1.57
N THR A 46 -8.28 0.07 -2.02
CA THR A 46 -7.05 -0.52 -2.52
C THR A 46 -5.93 -0.33 -1.50
N VAL A 47 -5.26 -1.42 -1.15
CA VAL A 47 -4.03 -1.42 -0.33
C VAL A 47 -2.86 -1.82 -1.22
N PHE A 48 -1.71 -1.20 -1.01
CA PHE A 48 -0.47 -1.56 -1.69
C PHE A 48 0.66 -1.78 -0.67
N ALA A 49 1.58 -2.66 -1.05
CA ALA A 49 2.87 -2.89 -0.41
C ALA A 49 3.96 -2.78 -1.49
N LEU A 50 5.20 -2.46 -1.09
CA LEU A 50 6.34 -2.40 -2.02
C LEU A 50 7.00 -3.76 -2.25
N ASP A 51 6.67 -4.73 -1.41
CA ASP A 51 7.28 -6.06 -1.33
C ASP A 51 6.20 -7.16 -1.40
N THR A 52 6.43 -8.28 -0.71
CA THR A 52 5.53 -9.42 -0.64
C THR A 52 4.50 -9.34 0.49
N GLY A 53 4.48 -8.26 1.27
CA GLY A 53 3.75 -8.18 2.54
C GLY A 53 2.26 -8.54 2.45
N LEU A 54 1.56 -8.16 1.37
CA LEU A 54 0.14 -8.55 1.17
C LEU A 54 -0.02 -10.06 0.94
N SER A 55 0.83 -10.67 0.12
CA SER A 55 0.82 -12.12 -0.10
C SER A 55 1.22 -12.88 1.17
N ASP A 56 2.20 -12.36 1.91
CA ASP A 56 2.68 -12.96 3.16
C ASP A 56 1.61 -12.89 4.27
N ALA A 57 0.73 -11.88 4.23
CA ALA A 57 -0.46 -11.77 5.06
C ALA A 57 -1.64 -12.64 4.60
N GLY A 58 -1.51 -13.37 3.49
CA GLY A 58 -2.53 -14.31 2.98
C GLY A 58 -3.51 -13.73 1.97
N TYR A 59 -3.30 -12.50 1.49
CA TYR A 59 -4.12 -11.91 0.43
C TYR A 59 -3.67 -12.41 -0.96
N ASP A 60 -4.65 -12.66 -1.85
CA ASP A 60 -4.40 -12.89 -3.28
C ASP A 60 -4.08 -11.56 -3.98
N ALA A 61 -2.85 -11.10 -3.80
CA ALA A 61 -2.42 -9.77 -4.21
C ALA A 61 -1.86 -9.74 -5.65
N GLU A 62 -2.36 -8.80 -6.44
CA GLU A 62 -1.81 -8.47 -7.75
C GLU A 62 -0.44 -7.79 -7.63
N ARG A 63 0.48 -8.12 -8.55
CA ARG A 63 1.82 -7.52 -8.61
C ARG A 63 2.02 -6.71 -9.87
N CYS A 64 2.60 -5.52 -9.71
CA CYS A 64 3.00 -4.68 -10.83
C CYS A 64 4.38 -4.04 -10.56
N SER A 65 4.96 -3.44 -11.59
CA SER A 65 6.22 -2.70 -11.51
C SER A 65 6.00 -1.20 -11.70
N VAL A 66 6.84 -0.39 -11.08
CA VAL A 66 6.84 1.06 -11.31
C VAL A 66 7.25 1.36 -12.76
N SER A 67 6.37 2.04 -13.51
CA SER A 67 6.70 2.55 -14.84
C SER A 67 7.52 3.83 -14.71
N LEU A 68 8.80 3.76 -15.10
CA LEU A 68 9.69 4.93 -15.11
C LEU A 68 9.53 5.81 -16.36
N ALA A 69 9.01 5.22 -17.44
CA ALA A 69 8.95 5.87 -18.74
C ALA A 69 7.64 6.67 -18.94
N GLY A 70 6.62 6.40 -18.12
CA GLY A 70 5.36 7.14 -18.13
C GLY A 70 4.43 6.72 -19.26
N ALA A 71 3.64 7.66 -19.78
CA ALA A 71 2.73 7.44 -20.88
C ALA A 71 3.46 7.45 -22.23
N HIS A 72 3.10 6.52 -23.12
CA HIS A 72 3.68 6.43 -24.47
C HIS A 72 2.58 6.28 -25.51
N LEU A 73 2.69 7.02 -26.60
CA LEU A 73 1.89 6.79 -27.81
C LEU A 73 2.58 5.75 -28.69
N ARG A 74 1.80 4.92 -29.36
CA ARG A 74 2.27 4.00 -30.41
C ARG A 74 1.69 4.42 -31.74
#